data_AF-A0A352VR74-F1
#
_entry.id   AF-A0A352VR74-F1
#
_cell.length_a   1.000
_cell.length_b   1.000
_cell.length_c   1.000
_cell.angle_alpha   90.00
_cell.angle_beta   90.00
_cell.angle_gamma   90.00
#
_symmetry.space_group_name_H-M   'P 1'
#
loop_
_entity.id
_entity.type
_entity.pdbx_description
1 polymer ?
#
loop_
_entity_poly.entity_id
_entity_poly.type
_entity_poly.pdbx_seq_one_letter_code
_entity_poly.pdbx_strand_id
1 'polypeptide(L)' 'LARIESDPDVTAAAPRLYGGGLLSSGEETKAGLLFGIDPDREQQVGTLLSRLSEGRLPESGQYEILVGLEMARQLGL' A
#
# COMPACT_ATOMS: atom_id res chain seq x y z
N LEU A 1 11.86 14.05 4.11
CA LEU A 1 10.50 14.64 4.14
C LEU A 1 10.54 16.08 4.62
N ALA A 2 11.23 16.41 5.72
CA ALA A 2 11.33 17.78 6.26
C ALA A 2 11.53 18.92 5.24
N ARG A 3 12.39 18.75 4.22
CA ARG A 3 12.57 19.76 3.16
C ARG A 3 11.35 19.95 2.26
N ILE A 4 10.61 18.89 1.97
CA ILE A 4 9.38 18.94 1.17
C ILE A 4 8.25 19.54 2.04
N GLU A 5 8.18 19.12 3.30
CA GLU A 5 7.18 19.61 4.27
C GLU A 5 7.41 21.08 4.67
N SER A 6 8.58 21.67 4.40
CA SER A 6 8.84 23.09 4.67
C SER A 6 8.32 24.05 3.59
N ASP A 7 7.83 23.52 2.46
CA ASP A 7 7.22 24.33 1.41
C ASP A 7 5.79 24.74 1.83
N PRO A 8 5.45 26.04 1.85
CA PRO A 8 4.14 26.51 2.31
C PRO A 8 2.96 26.02 1.47
N ASP A 9 3.18 25.61 0.23
CA ASP A 9 2.14 25.08 -0.65
C ASP A 9 1.92 23.56 -0.46
N VAL A 10 2.75 22.89 0.34
CA VAL A 10 2.65 21.45 0.63
C VAL A 10 1.85 21.22 1.91
N THR A 11 0.68 20.59 1.79
CA THR A 11 -0.20 20.30 2.93
C THR A 11 0.13 18.98 3.65
N ALA A 12 0.74 18.01 2.94
CA ALA A 12 1.16 16.72 3.48
C ALA A 12 2.16 16.03 2.55
N ALA A 13 3.01 15.15 3.09
CA ALA A 13 3.93 14.35 2.30
C ALA A 13 4.10 12.94 2.90
N ALA A 14 4.13 11.91 2.04
CA ALA A 14 4.38 10.54 2.44
C ALA A 14 5.39 9.87 1.50
N PRO A 15 6.31 9.03 2.01
CA PRO A 15 7.23 8.27 1.19
C PRO A 15 6.51 7.08 0.54
N ARG A 16 6.84 6.80 -0.73
CA ARG A 16 6.38 5.58 -1.41
C ARG A 16 7.53 4.93 -2.19
N LEU A 17 7.61 3.61 -2.09
CA LEU A 17 8.48 2.77 -2.91
C LEU A 17 7.63 2.00 -3.93
N TYR A 18 8.11 1.92 -5.16
CA TYR A 18 7.44 1.21 -6.24
C TYR A 18 8.30 0.03 -6.68
N GLY A 19 7.70 -1.14 -6.78
CA GLY A 19 8.36 -2.34 -7.29
C GLY A 19 7.40 -3.17 -8.13
N GLY A 20 7.91 -3.78 -9.21
CA GLY A 20 7.18 -4.83 -9.92
C GLY A 20 7.49 -6.19 -9.28
N GLY A 21 6.49 -7.06 -9.18
CA GLY A 21 6.67 -8.39 -8.61
C GLY A 21 5.59 -9.39 -9.03
N LEU A 22 5.76 -10.61 -8.56
CA LEU A 22 4.78 -11.68 -8.70
C LEU A 22 4.18 -11.95 -7.32
N LEU A 23 2.86 -12.08 -7.26
CA LEU A 23 2.12 -12.56 -6.10
C LEU A 23 1.61 -13.96 -6.42
N SER A 24 1.90 -14.92 -5.54
CA SER A 24 1.52 -16.32 -5.72
C SER A 24 0.77 -16.82 -4.48
N SER A 25 -0.32 -17.55 -4.71
CA SER A 25 -1.16 -18.18 -3.69
C SER A 25 -1.69 -19.50 -4.25
N GLY A 26 -1.34 -20.63 -3.62
CA GLY A 26 -1.63 -21.95 -4.17
C GLY A 26 -1.02 -22.12 -5.57
N GLU A 27 -1.87 -22.43 -6.55
CA GLU A 27 -1.49 -22.57 -7.97
C GLU A 27 -1.61 -21.25 -8.77
N GLU A 28 -2.20 -20.20 -8.17
CA GLU A 28 -2.40 -18.93 -8.83
C GLU A 28 -1.17 -18.03 -8.70
N THR A 29 -0.77 -17.40 -9.81
CA THR A 29 0.28 -16.38 -9.83
C THR A 29 -0.18 -15.20 -10.68
N LYS A 30 -0.01 -13.98 -10.15
CA LYS A 30 -0.35 -12.73 -10.81
C LYS A 30 0.81 -11.76 -10.73
N ALA A 31 1.04 -11.01 -11.81
CA ALA A 31 1.96 -9.88 -11.78
C ALA A 31 1.28 -8.68 -11.12
N GLY A 32 2.02 -7.96 -10.30
CA GLY A 32 1.51 -6.81 -9.57
C GLY A 32 2.55 -5.71 -9.40
N LEU A 33 2.06 -4.49 -9.22
CA LEU A 33 2.84 -3.39 -8.69
C LEU A 33 2.68 -3.39 -7.17
N LEU A 34 3.81 -3.43 -6.49
CA LEU A 34 3.94 -3.37 -5.05
C LEU A 34 4.24 -1.92 -4.65
N PHE A 35 3.50 -1.44 -3.66
CA PHE A 35 3.70 -0.13 -3.06
C PHE A 35 4.19 -0.30 -1.62
N GLY A 36 5.46 0.04 -1.37
CA GLY A 36 5.97 0.19 -0.01
C GLY A 36 5.55 1.55 0.53
N ILE A 37 4.82 1.58 1.63
CA ILE A 37 4.24 2.80 2.20
C ILE A 37 4.52 2.90 3.70
N ASP A 38 4.41 4.12 4.22
CA ASP A 38 4.26 4.39 5.65
C ASP A 38 2.74 4.57 5.94
N PRO A 39 2.05 3.61 6.60
CA PRO A 39 0.59 3.65 6.76
C PRO A 39 0.06 4.90 7.47
N ASP A 40 0.84 5.48 8.38
CA ASP A 40 0.41 6.64 9.17
C ASP A 40 0.51 7.94 8.36
N ARG A 41 1.54 8.04 7.50
CA ARG A 41 1.72 9.21 6.62
C ARG A 41 0.90 9.11 5.34
N GLU A 42 0.72 7.91 4.82
CA GLU A 42 0.02 7.64 3.57
C GLU A 42 -1.45 8.11 3.62
N GLN A 43 -2.10 7.99 4.77
CA GLN A 43 -3.47 8.49 5.01
C GLN A 43 -3.60 10.01 4.90
N GLN A 44 -2.49 10.76 5.02
CA GLN A 44 -2.49 12.22 4.94
C GLN A 44 -2.44 12.72 3.49
N VAL A 45 -1.99 11.88 2.55
CA VAL A 45 -1.82 12.24 1.13
C VAL A 45 -2.80 11.53 0.20
N GLY A 46 -3.45 10.46 0.66
CA GLY A 46 -4.32 9.64 -0.17
C GLY A 46 -5.48 9.02 0.61
N THR A 47 -6.48 8.55 -0.13
CA THR A 47 -7.70 7.95 0.42
C THR A 47 -7.78 6.44 0.23
N LEU A 48 -6.73 5.81 -0.31
CA LEU A 48 -6.75 4.38 -0.60
C LEU A 48 -6.96 3.55 0.67
N LEU A 49 -6.23 3.88 1.72
CA LEU A 49 -6.26 3.14 2.99
C LEU A 49 -7.58 3.31 3.76
N SER A 50 -8.33 4.38 3.52
CA SER A 50 -9.66 4.57 4.13
C SER A 50 -10.76 3.75 3.46
N ARG A 51 -10.46 3.08 2.34
CA ARG A 51 -11.39 2.20 1.61
C ARG A 51 -11.15 0.71 1.89
N LEU A 52 -10.53 0.39 3.03
CA LEU A 52 -10.33 -0.99 3.45
C LEU A 52 -11.68 -1.70 3.56
N SER A 53 -11.87 -2.76 2.79
CA SER A 53 -13.10 -3.54 2.80
C SER A 53 -13.12 -4.56 3.93
N GLU A 54 -11.98 -5.23 4.17
CA GLU A 54 -11.83 -6.34 5.13
C GLU A 54 -10.44 -6.32 5.76
N GLY A 55 -10.34 -6.83 7.00
CA GLY A 55 -9.06 -6.93 7.73
C GLY A 55 -8.61 -5.62 8.39
N ARG A 56 -7.29 -5.41 8.42
CA ARG A 56 -6.64 -4.22 9.01
C ARG A 56 -5.48 -3.74 8.13
N LEU A 57 -4.99 -2.53 8.39
CA LEU A 57 -3.79 -2.02 7.71
C LEU A 57 -2.54 -2.82 8.12
N PRO A 58 -1.59 -3.04 7.18
CA PRO A 58 -0.34 -3.75 7.48
C PRO A 58 0.46 -3.09 8.61
N GLU A 59 0.98 -3.89 9.52
CA GLU A 59 1.89 -3.44 10.57
C GLU A 59 3.35 -3.56 10.12
N SER A 60 4.14 -2.53 10.41
CA SER A 60 5.58 -2.51 10.09
C SER A 60 6.31 -3.71 10.70
N GLY A 61 7.06 -4.43 9.87
CA GLY A 61 7.83 -5.60 10.30
C GLY A 61 7.05 -6.91 10.39
N GLN A 62 5.74 -6.92 10.13
CA GLN A 62 4.91 -8.13 10.18
C GLN A 62 4.79 -8.86 8.83
N TYR A 63 5.45 -8.36 7.77
CA TYR A 63 5.40 -8.92 6.41
C TYR A 63 3.97 -9.09 5.86
N GLU A 64 3.10 -8.15 6.21
CA GLU A 64 1.71 -8.12 5.77
C GLU A 64 1.54 -7.33 4.47
N ILE A 65 0.49 -7.64 3.70
CA ILE A 65 0.17 -6.96 2.46
C ILE A 65 -1.32 -6.65 2.39
N LEU A 66 -1.65 -5.44 1.94
CA LEU A 66 -3.00 -5.08 1.50
C LEU A 66 -3.09 -5.31 0.00
N VAL A 67 -4.02 -6.17 -0.41
CA VAL A 67 -4.28 -6.48 -1.82
C VAL A 67 -5.65 -5.93 -2.23
N GLY A 68 -5.76 -5.48 -3.48
CA GLY A 68 -7.06 -5.09 -4.03
C GLY A 68 -8.01 -6.29 -4.08
N LEU A 69 -9.31 -6.06 -3.85
CA LEU A 69 -10.31 -7.12 -3.76
C LEU A 69 -10.33 -8.06 -4.98
N GLU A 70 -10.16 -7.52 -6.19
CA GLU A 70 -10.13 -8.35 -7.40
C GLU A 70 -8.85 -9.18 -7.50
N MET A 71 -7.71 -8.64 -7.05
CA MET A 71 -6.46 -9.41 -6.96
C MET A 71 -6.58 -10.54 -5.94
N ALA A 72 -7.21 -10.28 -4.78
CA ALA A 72 -7.47 -11.32 -3.77
C ALA A 72 -8.28 -12.48 -4.36
N ARG A 73 -9.39 -12.19 -5.06
CA ARG A 73 -10.20 -13.19 -5.75
C ARG A 73 -9.41 -14.00 -6.77
N GLN A 74 -8.58 -13.32 -7.57
CA GLN A 74 -7.72 -13.96 -8.57
C GLN A 74 -6.63 -14.85 -7.96
N LEU A 75 -6.29 -14.63 -6.69
CA LEU A 75 -5.35 -15.43 -5.92
C LEU A 75 -6.05 -16.49 -5.04
N GLY A 76 -7.39 -16.59 -5.13
CA GLY A 76 -8.19 -17.52 -4.33
C GLY A 76 -8.21 -17.20 -2.83
N LEU A 77 -8.04 -15.93 -2.46
CA LEU A 77 -8.11 -15.44 -1.07
C LEU A 77 -9.51 -14.91 -0.72
#